data_AF-A0AAW6Q3Z1-F1
#
_entry.id   AF-A0AAW6Q3Z1-F1
#
_cell.length_a   1.000
_cell.length_b   1.000
_cell.length_c   1.000
_cell.angle_alpha   90.00
_cell.angle_beta   90.00
_cell.angle_gamma   90.00
#
_symmetry.space_group_name_H-M   'P 1'
#
loop_
_entity.id
_entity.type
_entity.pdbx_description
1 polymer ?
#
loop_
_entity_poly.entity_id
_entity_poly.type
_entity_poly.pdbx_seq_one_letter_code
_entity_poly.pdbx_strand_id
1 'polypeptide(L)'
;QGLIKTDFSDQPSYLSESLGLWMEFLLSKNDAPHFQDQYQHLTDSFLISNHLVTWKIQNGQASGTNALIDDMRIMLSLDQAAAKWGRSDYAQTARDIGTSLKTYNMNNGLFTDYYDSQAASMDVTLSYVMPDALAVLKKNGIIDEDTE
;
A
#
# COMPACT_ATOMS: atom_id res chain seq x y z
N GLN A 1 8.10 -16.86 9.67
CA GLN A 1 7.81 -15.49 9.23
C GLN A 1 7.82 -15.51 7.71
N GLY A 2 6.67 -15.34 7.06
CA GLY A 2 6.55 -15.31 5.59
C GLY A 2 6.79 -13.93 4.98
N LEU A 3 7.44 -13.03 5.74
CA LEU A 3 7.88 -11.72 5.28
C LEU A 3 9.10 -11.86 4.37
N ILE A 4 9.16 -11.02 3.32
CA ILE A 4 10.24 -11.02 2.33
C ILE A 4 11.41 -10.18 2.86
N LYS A 5 12.53 -10.85 3.16
CA LYS A 5 13.77 -10.17 3.59
C LYS A 5 14.39 -9.42 2.42
N THR A 6 14.83 -8.20 2.67
CA THR A 6 15.51 -7.36 1.66
C THR A 6 17.01 -7.29 1.83
N ASP A 7 17.56 -7.97 2.84
CA ASP A 7 18.99 -8.07 3.10
C ASP A 7 19.33 -9.44 3.73
N PHE A 8 20.63 -9.74 3.81
CA PHE A 8 21.17 -10.97 4.39
C PHE A 8 21.55 -10.84 5.86
N SER A 9 21.18 -9.75 6.53
CA SER A 9 21.55 -9.54 7.92
C SER A 9 20.75 -10.43 8.87
N ASP A 10 21.29 -10.65 10.07
CA ASP A 10 20.60 -11.37 11.15
C ASP A 10 19.39 -10.59 11.70
N GLN A 11 19.29 -9.30 11.37
CA GLN A 11 18.19 -8.42 11.73
C GLN A 11 17.62 -7.78 10.45
N PRO A 12 16.94 -8.59 9.62
CA PRO A 12 16.56 -8.17 8.29
C PRO A 12 15.57 -7.03 8.31
N SER A 13 15.67 -6.20 7.27
CA SER A 13 14.60 -5.28 6.91
C SER A 13 13.55 -5.96 6.03
N TYR A 14 12.31 -5.48 6.17
CA TYR A 14 11.17 -5.87 5.35
C TYR A 14 10.55 -4.60 4.79
N LEU A 15 10.37 -4.53 3.47
CA LEU A 15 9.83 -3.37 2.78
C LEU A 15 8.41 -3.64 2.30
N SER A 16 7.54 -2.63 2.38
CA SER A 16 6.22 -2.67 1.76
C SER A 16 6.31 -2.82 0.25
N GLU A 17 7.33 -2.22 -0.37
CA GLU A 17 7.63 -2.41 -1.80
C GLU A 17 7.72 -3.89 -2.16
N SER A 18 8.50 -4.66 -1.39
CA SER A 18 8.71 -6.09 -1.65
C SER A 18 7.44 -6.90 -1.44
N LEU A 19 6.65 -6.58 -0.40
CA LEU A 19 5.34 -7.20 -0.17
C LEU A 19 4.38 -6.92 -1.34
N GLY A 20 4.26 -5.65 -1.74
CA GLY A 20 3.37 -5.22 -2.82
C GLY A 20 3.75 -5.83 -4.18
N LEU A 21 5.05 -5.87 -4.51
CA LEU A 21 5.55 -6.53 -5.72
C LEU A 21 5.23 -8.02 -5.73
N TRP A 22 5.34 -8.69 -4.58
CA TRP A 22 5.01 -10.11 -4.47
C TRP A 22 3.51 -10.36 -4.58
N MET A 23 2.66 -9.51 -3.99
CA MET A 23 1.21 -9.56 -4.18
C MET A 23 0.83 -9.39 -5.65
N GLU A 24 1.42 -8.43 -6.35
CA GLU A 24 1.24 -8.21 -7.79
C GLU A 24 1.62 -9.46 -8.61
N PHE A 25 2.78 -10.06 -8.31
CA PHE A 25 3.21 -11.30 -8.95
C PHE A 25 2.23 -12.45 -8.71
N LEU A 26 1.80 -12.69 -7.47
CA LEU A 26 0.88 -13.77 -7.11
C LEU A 26 -0.49 -13.60 -7.78
N LEU A 27 -0.99 -12.36 -7.86
CA LEU A 27 -2.19 -12.02 -8.60
C LEU A 27 -2.05 -12.37 -10.09
N SER A 28 -0.90 -12.04 -10.70
CA SER A 28 -0.60 -12.38 -12.10
C SER A 28 -0.55 -13.90 -12.35
N LYS A 29 -0.16 -14.68 -11.34
CA LYS A 29 -0.13 -16.14 -11.38
C LYS A 29 -1.46 -16.79 -11.01
N ASN A 30 -2.49 -16.00 -10.67
CA ASN A 30 -3.76 -16.50 -10.15
C ASN A 30 -3.57 -17.39 -8.90
N ASP A 31 -2.60 -17.06 -8.05
CA ASP A 31 -2.24 -17.84 -6.86
C ASP A 31 -2.91 -17.26 -5.61
N ALA A 32 -4.22 -17.51 -5.49
CA ALA A 32 -5.05 -16.99 -4.40
C ALA A 32 -4.59 -17.42 -3.00
N PRO A 33 -4.16 -18.69 -2.76
CA PRO A 33 -3.69 -19.12 -1.45
C PRO A 33 -2.46 -18.34 -0.96
N HIS A 34 -1.42 -18.20 -1.79
CA HIS A 34 -0.24 -17.45 -1.37
C HIS A 34 -0.50 -15.94 -1.30
N PHE A 35 -1.40 -15.41 -2.14
CA PHE A 35 -1.82 -14.01 -2.01
C PHE A 35 -2.50 -13.76 -0.66
N GLN A 36 -3.34 -14.70 -0.21
CA GLN A 36 -3.97 -14.64 1.12
C GLN A 36 -2.92 -14.60 2.24
N ASP A 37 -1.83 -15.37 2.13
CA ASP A 37 -0.74 -15.33 3.11
C ASP A 37 -0.09 -13.93 3.15
N GLN A 38 0.11 -13.30 1.99
CA GLN A 38 0.66 -11.93 1.93
C GLN A 38 -0.30 -10.89 2.45
N TYR A 39 -1.60 -11.05 2.19
CA TYR A 39 -2.62 -10.19 2.78
C TYR A 39 -2.62 -10.28 4.31
N GLN A 40 -2.45 -11.49 4.88
CA GLN A 40 -2.33 -11.65 6.33
C GLN A 40 -1.08 -10.92 6.86
N HIS A 41 0.05 -11.01 6.15
CA HIS A 41 1.26 -10.26 6.51
C HIS A 41 1.10 -8.75 6.42
N LEU A 42 0.37 -8.26 5.41
CA LEU A 42 -0.01 -6.85 5.31
C LEU A 42 -0.78 -6.40 6.55
N THR A 43 -1.85 -7.11 6.90
CA THR A 43 -2.74 -6.72 8.00
C THR A 43 -2.10 -6.85 9.38
N ASP A 44 -1.23 -7.85 9.57
CA ASP A 44 -0.62 -8.12 10.88
C ASP A 44 0.61 -7.26 11.17
N SER A 45 1.29 -6.75 10.13
CA SER A 45 2.63 -6.17 10.29
C SER A 45 2.86 -4.84 9.58
N PHE A 46 2.14 -4.56 8.49
CA PHE A 46 2.41 -3.37 7.66
C PHE A 46 1.36 -2.28 7.76
N LEU A 47 0.09 -2.60 8.00
CA LEU A 47 -0.93 -1.58 8.26
C LEU A 47 -0.68 -0.91 9.61
N ILE A 48 -0.55 0.41 9.61
CA ILE A 48 -0.47 1.22 10.83
C ILE A 48 -1.87 1.70 11.23
N SER A 49 -1.98 2.36 12.39
CA SER A 49 -3.28 2.68 13.03
C SER A 49 -4.25 3.51 12.18
N ASN A 50 -3.75 4.26 11.21
CA ASN A 50 -4.55 5.06 10.28
C ASN A 50 -4.75 4.36 8.91
N HIS A 51 -4.51 3.06 8.79
CA HIS A 51 -4.62 2.27 7.56
C HIS A 51 -3.63 2.61 6.43
N LEU A 52 -2.65 3.49 6.64
CA LEU A 52 -1.50 3.57 5.73
C LEU A 52 -0.59 2.35 5.92
N VAL A 53 0.30 2.13 4.95
CA VAL A 53 1.26 1.04 4.95
C VAL A 53 2.63 1.58 5.40
N THR A 54 3.18 1.08 6.51
CA THR A 54 4.55 1.44 6.89
C THR A 54 5.53 1.06 5.77
N TRP A 55 6.41 1.98 5.36
CA TRP A 55 7.32 1.71 4.25
C TRP A 55 8.35 0.62 4.57
N LYS A 56 8.69 0.48 5.86
CA LYS A 56 9.72 -0.44 6.35
C LYS A 56 9.43 -0.95 7.75
N ILE A 57 9.73 -2.23 7.96
CA ILE A 57 9.88 -2.84 9.28
C ILE A 57 11.36 -3.16 9.46
N GLN A 58 11.98 -2.64 10.52
CA GLN A 58 13.38 -2.88 10.85
C GLN A 58 13.50 -3.28 12.32
N ASN A 59 14.23 -4.36 12.59
CA ASN A 59 14.39 -4.90 13.94
C ASN A 59 13.03 -5.14 14.65
N GLY A 60 12.02 -5.56 13.90
CA GLY A 60 10.65 -5.77 14.39
C GLY A 60 9.85 -4.50 14.68
N GLN A 61 10.38 -3.31 14.35
CA GLN A 61 9.69 -2.03 14.53
C GLN A 61 9.24 -1.50 13.18
N ALA A 62 7.94 -1.22 13.04
CA ALA A 62 7.38 -0.52 11.90
C ALA A 62 7.77 0.97 11.93
N SER A 63 8.03 1.54 10.76
CA SER A 63 8.15 2.99 10.62
C SER A 63 6.79 3.65 10.87
N GLY A 64 6.81 4.86 11.42
CA GLY A 64 5.61 5.72 11.50
C GLY A 64 5.27 6.41 10.18
N THR A 65 6.02 6.11 9.11
CA THR A 65 5.96 6.77 7.81
C THR A 65 5.56 5.75 6.74
N ASN A 66 4.75 6.17 5.77
CA ASN A 66 4.42 5.37 4.59
C ASN A 66 5.26 5.76 3.37
N ALA A 67 4.96 5.19 2.21
CA ALA A 67 5.50 5.62 0.93
C ALA A 67 4.41 5.49 -0.13
N LEU A 68 4.02 6.61 -0.77
CA LEU A 68 2.87 6.69 -1.66
C LEU A 68 2.83 5.55 -2.70
N ILE A 69 3.96 5.25 -3.33
CA ILE A 69 4.05 4.20 -4.35
C ILE A 69 3.68 2.81 -3.80
N ASP A 70 4.05 2.52 -2.57
CA ASP A 70 3.82 1.20 -1.96
C ASP A 70 2.36 1.06 -1.54
N ASP A 71 1.78 2.09 -0.92
CA ASP A 71 0.36 2.15 -0.62
C ASP A 71 -0.47 1.98 -1.91
N MET A 72 -0.14 2.72 -2.97
CA MET A 72 -0.83 2.67 -4.26
C MET A 72 -0.72 1.27 -4.90
N ARG A 73 0.47 0.66 -4.89
CA ARG A 73 0.69 -0.70 -5.44
C ARG A 73 -0.11 -1.75 -4.68
N ILE A 74 -0.07 -1.71 -3.35
CA ILE A 74 -0.76 -2.68 -2.50
C ILE A 74 -2.28 -2.50 -2.63
N MET A 75 -2.77 -1.27 -2.54
CA MET A 75 -4.19 -0.95 -2.76
C MET A 75 -4.68 -1.45 -4.11
N LEU A 76 -3.95 -1.17 -5.19
CA LEU A 76 -4.30 -1.62 -6.54
C LEU A 76 -4.34 -3.15 -6.63
N SER A 77 -3.34 -3.84 -6.07
CA SER A 77 -3.29 -5.31 -6.03
C SER A 77 -4.49 -5.89 -5.28
N LEU A 78 -4.90 -5.26 -4.16
CA LEU A 78 -6.06 -5.67 -3.37
C LEU A 78 -7.38 -5.44 -4.11
N ASP A 79 -7.57 -4.29 -4.76
CA ASP A 79 -8.78 -4.01 -5.56
C ASP A 79 -8.94 -5.02 -6.69
N GLN A 80 -7.85 -5.31 -7.41
CA GLN A 80 -7.85 -6.30 -8.49
C GLN A 80 -8.08 -7.72 -7.97
N ALA A 81 -7.43 -8.12 -6.87
CA ALA A 81 -7.64 -9.42 -6.24
C ALA A 81 -9.09 -9.57 -5.72
N ALA A 82 -9.66 -8.51 -5.16
CA ALA A 82 -11.05 -8.46 -4.72
C ALA A 82 -12.01 -8.73 -5.89
N ALA A 83 -11.81 -8.03 -7.02
CA ALA A 83 -12.61 -8.23 -8.22
C ALA A 83 -12.42 -9.64 -8.81
N LYS A 84 -11.19 -10.16 -8.81
CA LYS A 84 -10.86 -11.46 -9.40
C LYS A 84 -11.41 -12.65 -8.61
N TRP A 85 -11.36 -12.58 -7.27
CA TRP A 85 -11.68 -13.71 -6.39
C TRP A 85 -12.91 -13.47 -5.50
N GLY A 86 -13.62 -12.36 -5.66
CA GLY A 86 -14.85 -12.06 -4.91
C GLY A 86 -14.60 -11.79 -3.42
N ARG A 87 -13.46 -11.18 -3.08
CA ARG A 87 -13.00 -10.97 -1.70
C ARG A 87 -13.34 -9.57 -1.18
N SER A 88 -14.44 -9.49 -0.44
CA SER A 88 -14.93 -8.21 0.13
C SER A 88 -13.98 -7.58 1.14
N ASP A 89 -13.22 -8.39 1.86
CA ASP A 89 -12.18 -7.95 2.79
C ASP A 89 -11.03 -7.25 2.08
N TYR A 90 -10.54 -7.81 0.97
CA TYR A 90 -9.53 -7.14 0.15
C TYR A 90 -10.05 -5.81 -0.40
N ALA A 91 -11.31 -5.77 -0.84
CA ALA A 91 -11.94 -4.55 -1.35
C ALA A 91 -12.07 -3.48 -0.26
N GLN A 92 -12.37 -3.89 0.97
CA GLN A 92 -12.47 -2.98 2.11
C GLN A 92 -11.10 -2.41 2.47
N THR A 93 -10.08 -3.26 2.60
CA THR A 93 -8.71 -2.79 2.91
C THR A 93 -8.16 -1.87 1.82
N ALA A 94 -8.41 -2.16 0.54
CA ALA A 94 -8.05 -1.25 -0.55
C ALA A 94 -8.74 0.12 -0.39
N ARG A 95 -10.03 0.14 -0.07
CA ARG A 95 -10.76 1.40 0.18
C ARG A 95 -10.24 2.15 1.39
N ASP A 96 -9.89 1.44 2.45
CA ASP A 96 -9.35 2.04 3.68
C ASP A 96 -7.99 2.70 3.41
N ILE A 97 -7.06 2.00 2.74
CA ILE A 97 -5.76 2.57 2.32
C ILE A 97 -5.98 3.81 1.45
N GLY A 98 -6.83 3.72 0.43
CA GLY A 98 -7.10 4.84 -0.47
C GLY A 98 -7.71 6.06 0.23
N THR A 99 -8.63 5.83 1.17
CA THR A 99 -9.25 6.88 1.99
C THR A 99 -8.22 7.54 2.91
N SER A 100 -7.30 6.75 3.47
CA SER A 100 -6.23 7.25 4.32
C SER A 100 -5.17 8.03 3.54
N LEU A 101 -4.82 7.60 2.33
CA LEU A 101 -3.97 8.37 1.43
C LEU A 101 -4.59 9.76 1.18
N LYS A 102 -5.87 9.83 0.83
CA LYS A 102 -6.57 11.11 0.64
C LYS A 102 -6.57 11.97 1.91
N THR A 103 -6.76 11.35 3.06
CA THR A 103 -6.94 12.06 4.33
C THR A 103 -5.63 12.62 4.88
N TYR A 104 -4.54 11.86 4.76
CA TYR A 104 -3.29 12.14 5.46
C TYR A 104 -2.12 12.46 4.54
N ASN A 105 -2.09 11.92 3.32
CA ASN A 105 -0.92 11.97 2.44
C ASN A 105 -1.14 12.93 1.26
N MET A 106 -1.60 14.15 1.56
CA MET A 106 -1.82 15.17 0.54
C MET A 106 -1.37 16.55 1.01
N ASN A 107 -0.93 17.38 0.08
CA ASN A 107 -0.72 18.81 0.26
C ASN A 107 -1.39 19.59 -0.85
N ASN A 108 -2.22 20.59 -0.49
CA ASN A 108 -2.97 21.42 -1.44
C ASN A 108 -3.78 20.62 -2.49
N GLY A 109 -4.33 19.47 -2.11
CA GLY A 109 -5.12 18.64 -3.02
C GLY A 109 -4.30 17.73 -3.94
N LEU A 110 -2.98 17.62 -3.74
CA LEU A 110 -2.09 16.74 -4.49
C LEU A 110 -1.47 15.66 -3.59
N PHE A 111 -1.29 14.45 -4.11
CA PHE A 111 -0.53 13.41 -3.40
C PHE A 111 0.95 13.75 -3.33
N THR A 112 1.60 13.33 -2.23
CA THR A 112 3.03 13.56 -1.97
C THR A 112 3.73 12.28 -1.55
N ASP A 113 5.06 12.27 -1.43
CA ASP A 113 5.83 11.03 -1.22
C ASP A 113 5.42 10.21 0.00
N TYR A 114 5.08 10.85 1.13
CA TYR A 114 4.75 10.15 2.36
C TYR A 114 4.01 11.05 3.36
N TYR A 115 3.47 10.43 4.40
CA TYR A 115 2.99 11.03 5.64
C TYR A 115 3.75 10.41 6.82
N ASP A 116 4.23 11.23 7.76
CA ASP A 116 5.12 10.81 8.85
C ASP A 116 4.49 10.84 10.25
N SER A 117 3.16 10.76 10.34
CA SER A 117 2.33 10.98 11.55
C SER A 117 2.16 12.43 12.00
N GLN A 118 2.94 13.37 11.47
CA GLN A 118 2.81 14.80 11.76
C GLN A 118 2.28 15.57 10.55
N ALA A 119 2.86 15.32 9.36
CA ALA A 119 2.48 16.00 8.14
C ALA A 119 2.74 15.14 6.90
N ALA A 120 2.04 15.46 5.81
CA ALA A 120 2.40 15.00 4.48
C ALA A 120 3.68 15.71 4.03
N SER A 121 4.57 14.99 3.33
CA SER A 121 5.71 15.59 2.65
C SER A 121 5.26 16.63 1.62
N MET A 122 6.12 17.58 1.25
CA MET A 122 5.76 18.65 0.31
C MET A 122 6.06 18.30 -1.15
N ASP A 123 6.86 17.27 -1.37
CA ASP A 123 7.34 16.87 -2.68
C ASP A 123 6.68 15.55 -3.13
N VAL A 124 6.53 15.40 -4.44
CA VAL A 124 6.18 14.15 -5.08
C VAL A 124 7.28 13.74 -6.06
N THR A 125 7.84 12.57 -5.82
CA THR A 125 8.77 11.91 -6.70
C THR A 125 7.96 11.32 -7.86
N LEU A 126 8.25 11.75 -9.10
CA LEU A 126 7.45 11.35 -10.28
C LEU A 126 7.36 9.83 -10.49
N SER A 127 8.36 9.06 -10.05
CA SER A 127 8.32 7.61 -10.11
C SER A 127 7.32 6.96 -9.14
N TYR A 128 6.74 7.72 -8.20
CA TYR A 128 5.69 7.26 -7.29
C TYR A 128 4.28 7.40 -7.88
N VAL A 129 4.14 8.14 -8.98
CA VAL A 129 2.85 8.32 -9.63
C VAL A 129 2.42 7.02 -10.32
N MET A 130 1.27 6.48 -9.90
CA MET A 130 0.70 5.24 -10.42
C MET A 130 -0.69 5.52 -11.05
N PRO A 131 -0.78 5.78 -12.36
CA PRO A 131 -2.05 6.13 -13.02
C PRO A 131 -3.18 5.12 -12.81
N ASP A 132 -2.87 3.82 -12.81
CA ASP A 132 -3.87 2.76 -12.59
C ASP A 132 -4.44 2.78 -11.17
N ALA A 133 -3.60 3.11 -10.17
CA ALA A 133 -4.04 3.26 -8.79
C ALA A 133 -4.92 4.50 -8.62
N LEU A 134 -4.54 5.63 -9.25
CA LEU A 134 -5.37 6.84 -9.29
C LEU A 134 -6.73 6.59 -9.95
N ALA A 135 -6.77 5.81 -11.04
CA ALA A 135 -8.00 5.43 -11.70
C ALA A 135 -8.92 4.60 -10.78
N VAL A 136 -8.36 3.73 -9.93
CA VAL A 136 -9.12 2.99 -8.91
C VAL A 136 -9.69 3.93 -7.85
N LEU A 137 -8.90 4.91 -7.37
CA LEU A 137 -9.39 5.90 -6.42
C LEU A 137 -10.55 6.74 -6.98
N LYS A 138 -10.45 7.19 -8.25
CA LYS A 138 -11.51 7.91 -8.96
C LYS A 138 -12.77 7.05 -9.13
N LYS A 139 -12.61 5.82 -9.62
CA LYS A 139 -13.70 4.82 -9.77
C LYS A 139 -14.44 4.57 -8.46
N ASN A 140 -13.72 4.54 -7.33
CA ASN A 140 -14.30 4.30 -6.01
C ASN A 140 -14.83 5.59 -5.35
N GLY A 141 -14.80 6.74 -6.03
CA GLY A 141 -15.28 8.02 -5.50
C GLY A 141 -14.45 8.55 -4.33
N ILE A 142 -13.22 8.06 -4.16
CA ILE A 142 -12.32 8.51 -3.10
C ILE A 142 -11.77 9.88 -3.49
N ILE A 143 -11.28 10.05 -4.70
CA ILE A 143 -10.80 11.33 -5.23
C ILE A 143 -11.66 11.82 -6.40
N ASP A 144 -11.61 13.11 -6.70
CA ASP A 144 -12.29 13.70 -7.86
C ASP A 144 -11.43 13.63 -9.14
N GLU A 145 -11.96 14.12 -10.27
CA GLU A 145 -11.24 14.11 -11.54
C GLU A 145 -10.01 15.02 -11.54
N ASP A 146 -10.06 16.10 -10.76
CA ASP A 146 -9.05 17.16 -10.68
C ASP A 146 -7.90 16.80 -9.69
N THR A 147 -8.07 15.75 -8.89
CA THR A 147 -7.02 15.24 -8.00
C THR A 147 -5.96 14.48 -8.82
N GLU A 148 -4.70 14.91 -8.65
CA GLU A 148 -3.50 14.33 -9.26
C GLU A 148 -2.50 13.82 -8.21
#